data_AF-A0A937WF88-F1
#
_entry.id   AF-A0A937WF88-F1
#
_cell.length_a   1.000
_cell.length_b   1.000
_cell.length_c   1.000
_cell.angle_alpha   90.00
_cell.angle_beta   90.00
_cell.angle_gamma   90.00
#
_symmetry.space_group_name_H-M   'P 1'
#
loop_
_entity.id
_entity.type
_entity.pdbx_description
1 polymer ?
#
loop_
_entity_poly.entity_id
_entity_poly.type
_entity_poly.pdbx_seq_one_letter_code
_entity_poly.pdbx_strand_id
1 'polypeptide(L)'
;MRECSRIGILYGFYVYGDVTAEEKSIVEEHIGRCKNCALEVDSLNETLQLLRLEPELSIPKGIMDNFETNVYKRIAAETIQNPGSEVIQQLRKNIFADFWDRFLIRPSFLLRTVPIAVALGVGIIIGAFQFSHAPKMIVEKPAEKVVLTSPTERLEKHFQAESYRQLENALLTRYVAGDELRAMEILNRLSDENPDPQMTSMVANERSKLKLKNGI
;
A
#
# COMPACT_ATOMS: atom_id res chain seq x y z
N MET A 1 19.49 35.69 30.05
CA MET A 1 19.36 34.23 30.29
C MET A 1 18.08 33.63 29.73
N ARG A 2 16.87 34.14 30.04
CA ARG A 2 15.61 33.57 29.49
C ARG A 2 15.53 33.61 27.95
N GLU A 3 16.05 34.65 27.32
CA GLU A 3 16.10 34.75 25.86
C GLU A 3 17.01 33.71 25.21
N CYS A 4 18.17 33.42 25.82
CA CYS A 4 19.10 32.40 25.33
C CYS A 4 18.46 31.01 25.31
N SER A 5 17.69 30.65 26.34
CA SER A 5 17.00 29.36 26.39
C SER A 5 15.91 29.22 25.32
N ARG A 6 15.22 30.31 24.99
CA ARG A 6 14.18 30.30 23.96
C ARG A 6 14.78 30.18 22.56
N ILE A 7 15.87 30.91 22.30
CA ILE A 7 16.55 30.88 21.00
C ILE A 7 17.38 29.60 20.83
N GLY A 8 17.85 28.99 21.93
CA GLY A 8 18.63 27.75 21.89
C GLY A 8 17.95 26.59 21.15
N ILE A 9 16.62 26.53 21.17
CA ILE A 9 15.83 25.55 20.41
C ILE A 9 16.05 25.69 18.90
N LEU A 10 16.31 26.91 18.42
CA LEU A 10 16.51 27.22 17.00
C LEU A 10 17.93 26.92 16.50
N TYR A 11 18.93 26.73 17.38
CA TYR A 11 20.32 26.52 16.94
C TYR A 11 20.50 25.25 16.12
N GLY A 12 19.83 24.17 16.49
CA GLY A 12 19.84 22.93 15.70
C GLY A 12 19.32 23.19 14.28
N PHE A 13 18.09 23.70 14.19
CA PHE A 13 17.47 24.03 12.90
C PHE A 13 18.31 25.01 12.07
N TYR A 14 18.89 26.03 12.72
CA TYR A 14 19.77 27.01 12.06
C TYR A 14 21.00 26.36 11.42
N VAL A 15 21.67 25.47 12.15
CA VAL A 15 22.88 24.76 11.69
C VAL A 15 22.56 23.75 10.57
N TYR A 16 21.37 23.15 10.56
CA TYR A 16 20.90 22.30 9.46
C TYR A 16 20.37 23.09 8.24
N GLY A 17 20.11 24.39 8.39
CA GLY A 17 19.50 25.22 7.35
C GLY A 17 17.97 25.14 7.28
N ASP A 18 17.33 24.53 8.27
CA ASP A 18 15.88 24.29 8.36
C ASP A 18 15.16 25.39 9.16
N VAL A 19 15.52 26.66 8.92
CA VAL A 19 14.89 27.83 9.54
C VAL A 19 14.32 28.77 8.48
N THR A 20 13.24 29.45 8.83
CA THR A 20 12.71 30.54 7.99
C THR A 20 13.68 31.72 7.97
N ALA A 21 13.55 32.62 6.98
CA ALA A 21 14.39 33.81 6.87
C ALA A 21 14.27 34.73 8.09
N GLU A 22 13.08 34.82 8.69
CA GLU A 22 12.83 35.61 9.89
C GLU A 22 13.55 35.00 11.11
N GLU A 23 13.40 33.70 11.35
CA GLU A 23 14.08 32.98 12.43
C GLU A 23 15.60 33.06 12.29
N LYS A 24 16.10 32.94 11.05
CA LYS A 24 17.52 33.08 10.74
C LYS A 24 18.05 34.44 11.18
N SER A 25 17.35 35.53 10.83
CA SER A 25 17.73 36.89 11.24
C SER A 25 17.74 37.05 12.76
N ILE A 26 16.78 36.46 13.47
CA ILE A 26 16.70 36.51 14.94
C ILE A 26 17.89 35.79 15.57
N VAL A 27 18.24 34.61 15.06
CA VAL A 27 19.40 33.83 15.55
C VAL A 27 20.70 34.59 15.29
N GLU A 28 20.89 35.13 14.09
CA GLU A 28 22.08 35.90 13.70
C GLU A 28 22.27 37.17 14.54
N GLU A 29 21.18 37.90 14.79
CA GLU A 29 21.20 39.06 15.69
C GLU A 29 21.58 38.66 17.12
N HIS A 30 21.09 37.52 17.62
CA HIS A 30 21.38 37.06 18.97
C HIS A 30 22.82 36.60 19.15
N ILE A 31 23.35 35.76 18.25
CA ILE A 31 24.74 35.28 18.31
C ILE A 31 25.72 36.44 18.13
N GLY A 32 25.36 37.48 17.37
CA GLY A 32 26.15 38.72 17.26
C GLY A 32 26.28 39.49 18.58
N ARG A 33 25.33 39.32 19.51
CA ARG A 33 25.34 39.98 20.83
C ARG A 33 25.84 39.06 21.97
N CYS A 34 25.59 37.76 21.88
CA CYS A 34 25.86 36.79 22.95
C CYS A 34 26.99 35.83 22.58
N LYS A 35 28.20 36.08 23.10
CA LYS A 35 29.38 35.23 22.84
C LYS A 35 29.19 33.76 23.21
N ASN A 36 28.49 33.46 24.30
CA ASN A 36 28.29 32.06 24.73
C ASN A 36 27.43 31.28 23.74
N CYS A 37 26.38 31.93 23.22
CA CYS A 37 25.51 31.31 22.22
C CYS A 37 26.21 31.17 20.85
N ALA A 38 27.08 32.12 20.48
CA ALA A 38 27.92 31.98 19.30
C ALA A 38 28.82 30.73 19.40
N LEU A 39 29.50 30.54 20.54
CA LEU A 39 30.33 29.36 20.78
C LEU A 39 29.55 28.04 20.71
N GLU A 40 28.29 28.03 21.18
CA GLU A 40 27.42 26.85 21.10
C GLU A 40 27.06 26.51 19.65
N VAL A 41 26.70 27.50 18.85
CA VAL A 41 26.42 27.34 17.41
C VAL A 41 27.66 26.89 16.64
N ASP A 42 28.83 27.46 16.95
CA ASP A 42 30.11 27.07 16.34
C ASP A 42 30.45 25.61 16.66
N SER A 43 30.26 25.18 17.92
CA SER A 43 30.47 23.79 18.33
C SER A 43 29.54 22.80 17.62
N LEU A 44 28.27 23.17 17.39
CA LEU A 44 27.33 22.38 16.59
C LEU A 44 27.77 22.28 15.12
N ASN A 45 28.22 23.39 14.54
CA ASN A 45 28.75 23.41 13.17
C ASN A 45 30.00 22.55 13.01
N GLU A 46 30.95 22.60 13.95
CA GLU A 46 32.12 21.72 13.96
C GLU A 46 31.73 20.25 14.03
N THR A 47 30.77 19.91 14.90
CA THR A 47 30.25 18.55 15.01
C THR A 47 29.62 18.08 13.69
N LEU A 48 28.85 18.93 13.01
CA LEU A 48 28.31 18.61 11.69
C LEU A 48 29.39 18.44 10.62
N GLN A 49 30.45 19.24 10.64
CA GLN A 49 31.56 19.09 9.70
C GLN A 49 32.25 17.74 9.89
N LEU A 50 32.45 17.30 11.14
CA LEU A 50 33.01 15.98 11.43
C LEU A 50 32.13 14.84 10.90
N LEU A 51 30.81 14.95 11.03
CA LEU A 51 29.87 13.97 10.47
C LEU A 51 29.83 13.99 8.94
N ARG A 52 30.01 15.15 8.30
CA ARG A 52 30.07 15.28 6.83
C ARG A 52 31.36 14.74 6.22
N LEU A 53 32.44 14.68 7.00
CA LEU A 53 33.72 14.11 6.58
C LEU A 53 33.71 12.59 6.54
N GLU A 54 32.67 11.95 7.09
CA GLU A 54 32.50 10.52 6.94
C GLU A 54 32.23 10.23 5.45
N PRO A 55 33.08 9.42 4.78
CA PRO A 55 32.95 9.19 3.35
C PRO A 55 31.56 8.64 3.10
N GLU A 56 30.85 9.26 2.14
CA GLU A 56 29.54 8.82 1.69
C GLU A 56 29.62 7.32 1.47
N LEU A 57 29.03 6.55 2.40
CA LEU A 57 29.14 5.10 2.39
C LEU A 57 28.52 4.65 1.08
N SER A 58 29.36 4.24 0.14
CA SER A 58 28.90 3.78 -1.15
C SER A 58 28.03 2.57 -0.88
N ILE A 59 26.71 2.73 -1.00
CA ILE A 59 25.77 1.65 -0.78
C ILE A 59 26.17 0.54 -1.76
N PRO A 60 26.57 -0.65 -1.27
CA PRO A 60 26.99 -1.72 -2.14
C PRO A 60 25.88 -2.03 -3.15
N LYS A 61 26.22 -1.99 -4.44
CA LYS A 61 25.30 -2.35 -5.53
C LYS A 61 24.81 -3.77 -5.26
N GLY A 62 23.51 -3.92 -5.00
CA GLY A 62 22.86 -5.20 -4.67
C GLY A 62 22.18 -5.28 -3.29
N ILE A 63 22.45 -4.35 -2.35
CA ILE A 63 21.66 -4.28 -1.10
C ILE A 63 20.24 -3.82 -1.41
N MET A 64 20.06 -2.85 -2.30
CA MET A 64 18.73 -2.37 -2.70
C MET A 64 17.90 -3.43 -3.43
N ASP A 65 18.52 -4.20 -4.33
CA ASP A 65 17.83 -5.29 -5.04
C ASP A 65 17.30 -6.35 -4.07
N ASN A 66 18.08 -6.68 -3.04
CA ASN A 66 17.66 -7.61 -2.00
C ASN A 66 16.59 -7.00 -1.08
N PHE A 67 16.66 -5.70 -0.79
CA PHE A 67 15.68 -5.02 0.03
C PHE A 67 14.31 -4.98 -0.64
N GLU A 68 14.24 -4.57 -1.92
CA GLU A 68 13.01 -4.61 -2.70
C GLU A 68 12.45 -6.03 -2.75
N THR A 69 13.27 -7.02 -3.09
CA THR A 69 12.83 -8.41 -3.18
C THR A 69 12.30 -8.93 -1.84
N ASN A 70 12.93 -8.58 -0.72
CA ASN A 70 12.50 -9.02 0.61
C ASN A 70 11.22 -8.30 1.07
N VAL A 71 11.08 -7.00 0.78
CA VAL A 71 9.85 -6.24 1.06
C VAL A 71 8.69 -6.78 0.23
N TYR A 72 8.89 -6.98 -1.07
CA TYR A 72 7.88 -7.60 -1.95
C TYR A 72 7.50 -9.00 -1.50
N LYS A 73 8.47 -9.84 -1.13
CA LYS A 73 8.19 -11.18 -0.59
C LYS A 73 7.37 -11.11 0.70
N ARG A 74 7.64 -10.16 1.58
CA ARG A 74 6.90 -10.00 2.84
C ARG A 74 5.48 -9.53 2.61
N ILE A 75 5.29 -8.52 1.76
CA ILE A 75 3.97 -8.00 1.38
C ILE A 75 3.15 -9.10 0.66
N ALA A 76 3.79 -9.84 -0.25
CA ALA A 76 3.15 -10.97 -0.93
C ALA A 76 2.80 -12.10 0.03
N ALA A 77 3.68 -12.44 0.97
CA ALA A 77 3.42 -13.46 1.99
C ALA A 77 2.27 -13.06 2.92
N GLU A 78 2.20 -11.81 3.38
CA GLU A 78 1.09 -11.29 4.19
C GLU A 78 -0.22 -11.24 3.39
N THR A 79 -0.17 -10.87 2.11
CA THR A 79 -1.34 -10.90 1.22
C THR A 79 -1.85 -12.32 0.97
N ILE A 80 -0.96 -13.31 0.88
CA ILE A 80 -1.31 -14.73 0.69
C ILE A 80 -1.77 -15.39 1.99
N GLN A 81 -1.34 -14.89 3.16
CA GLN A 81 -1.81 -15.41 4.45
C GLN A 81 -3.22 -14.90 4.83
N ASN A 82 -3.68 -13.78 4.24
CA ASN A 82 -4.99 -13.19 4.52
C ASN A 82 -6.03 -13.11 3.36
N PRO A 83 -6.16 -14.05 2.41
CA PRO A 83 -7.30 -14.05 1.49
C PRO A 83 -8.29 -15.14 1.89
N GLY A 84 -9.29 -14.82 2.73
CA GLY A 84 -10.57 -15.54 2.82
C GLY A 84 -10.52 -17.08 2.81
N SER A 85 -9.44 -17.67 3.33
CA SER A 85 -9.11 -19.07 3.06
C SER A 85 -9.91 -20.02 3.94
N GLU A 86 -10.54 -19.53 5.02
CA GLU A 86 -11.51 -20.31 5.77
C GLU A 86 -12.73 -20.65 4.92
N VAL A 87 -13.23 -19.70 4.12
CA VAL A 87 -14.42 -19.93 3.27
C VAL A 87 -14.09 -20.91 2.14
N ILE A 88 -12.94 -20.73 1.48
CA ILE A 88 -12.51 -21.62 0.38
C ILE A 88 -12.11 -23.01 0.91
N GLN A 89 -11.49 -23.12 2.08
CA GLN A 89 -11.19 -24.42 2.69
C GLN A 89 -12.46 -25.16 3.16
N GLN A 90 -13.46 -24.46 3.70
CA GLN A 90 -14.74 -25.07 4.07
C GLN A 90 -15.52 -25.55 2.84
N LEU A 91 -15.56 -24.74 1.77
CA LEU A 91 -16.16 -25.14 0.49
C LEU A 91 -15.47 -26.38 -0.10
N ARG A 92 -14.14 -26.44 -0.06
CA ARG A 92 -13.39 -27.59 -0.58
C ARG A 92 -13.69 -28.86 0.21
N LYS A 93 -13.77 -28.81 1.55
CA LYS A 93 -14.09 -29.99 2.37
C LYS A 93 -15.52 -30.49 2.12
N ASN A 94 -16.50 -29.59 2.05
CA ASN A 94 -17.91 -29.99 1.89
C ASN A 94 -18.19 -30.54 0.49
N ILE A 95 -17.62 -29.94 -0.57
CA ILE A 95 -17.84 -30.42 -1.94
C ILE A 95 -17.13 -31.76 -2.19
N PHE A 96 -15.90 -31.95 -1.68
CA PHE A 96 -15.18 -33.21 -1.88
C PHE A 96 -15.83 -34.37 -1.12
N ALA A 97 -16.25 -34.16 0.13
CA ALA A 97 -16.88 -35.22 0.92
C ALA A 97 -18.19 -35.69 0.26
N ASP A 98 -19.05 -34.75 -0.15
CA ASP A 98 -20.36 -35.07 -0.75
C ASP A 98 -20.22 -35.70 -2.14
N PHE A 99 -19.18 -35.32 -2.90
CA PHE A 99 -18.82 -35.96 -4.17
C PHE A 99 -18.33 -37.40 -3.98
N TRP A 100 -17.43 -37.66 -3.03
CA TRP A 100 -16.89 -39.00 -2.79
C TRP A 100 -17.92 -39.98 -2.26
N ASP A 101 -18.80 -39.54 -1.36
CA ASP A 101 -19.84 -40.40 -0.77
C ASP A 101 -20.89 -40.80 -1.82
N ARG A 102 -21.29 -39.88 -2.70
CA ARG A 102 -22.18 -40.20 -3.84
C ARG A 102 -21.50 -41.05 -4.90
N PHE A 103 -20.20 -40.89 -5.13
CA PHE A 103 -19.50 -41.59 -6.21
C PHE A 103 -19.13 -43.03 -5.84
N LEU A 104 -18.80 -43.31 -4.58
CA LEU A 104 -18.39 -44.66 -4.14
C LEU A 104 -19.55 -45.61 -3.81
N ILE A 105 -20.69 -45.10 -3.33
CA ILE A 105 -21.72 -45.96 -2.70
C ILE A 105 -22.77 -46.47 -3.69
N ARG A 106 -22.88 -45.93 -4.92
CA ARG A 106 -23.88 -46.38 -5.92
C ARG A 106 -23.24 -46.76 -7.27
N PRO A 107 -23.06 -48.07 -7.56
CA PRO A 107 -22.43 -48.53 -8.81
C PRO A 107 -23.24 -48.21 -10.07
N SER A 108 -24.55 -47.92 -9.95
CA SER A 108 -25.40 -47.55 -11.08
C SER A 108 -25.16 -46.12 -11.60
N PHE A 109 -24.44 -45.27 -10.86
CA PHE A 109 -24.15 -43.90 -11.29
C PHE A 109 -22.93 -43.80 -12.22
N LEU A 110 -22.02 -44.79 -12.15
CA LEU A 110 -20.80 -44.86 -12.98
C LEU A 110 -21.11 -44.87 -14.48
N LEU A 111 -22.18 -45.53 -14.91
CA LEU A 111 -22.55 -45.58 -16.33
C LEU A 111 -23.01 -44.24 -16.91
N ARG A 112 -23.47 -43.28 -16.08
CA ARG A 112 -23.94 -41.96 -16.55
C ARG A 112 -22.92 -40.84 -16.41
N THR A 113 -21.97 -40.93 -15.47
CA THR A 113 -21.01 -39.84 -15.20
C THR A 113 -19.67 -39.98 -15.90
N VAL A 114 -19.30 -41.19 -16.35
CA VAL A 114 -18.09 -41.43 -17.15
C VAL A 114 -17.95 -40.49 -18.35
N PRO A 115 -18.96 -40.26 -19.22
CA PRO A 115 -18.77 -39.36 -20.36
C PRO A 115 -18.52 -37.91 -19.95
N ILE A 116 -19.10 -37.45 -18.83
CA ILE A 116 -18.91 -36.08 -18.32
C ILE A 116 -17.49 -35.91 -17.76
N ALA A 117 -17.01 -36.90 -16.99
CA ALA A 117 -15.66 -36.87 -16.44
C ALA A 117 -14.58 -36.92 -17.55
N VAL A 118 -14.80 -37.72 -18.59
CA VAL A 118 -13.91 -37.77 -19.76
C VAL A 118 -13.92 -36.43 -20.51
N ALA A 119 -15.09 -35.82 -20.74
CA ALA A 119 -15.19 -34.52 -21.40
C ALA A 119 -14.45 -33.40 -20.63
N LEU A 120 -14.58 -33.37 -19.30
CA LEU A 120 -13.85 -32.42 -18.45
C LEU A 120 -12.34 -32.68 -18.47
N GLY A 121 -11.92 -33.94 -18.38
CA GLY A 121 -10.50 -34.30 -18.46
C GLY A 121 -9.87 -33.89 -19.79
N VAL A 122 -10.56 -34.16 -20.91
CA VAL A 122 -10.13 -33.73 -22.25
C VAL A 122 -10.11 -32.21 -22.36
N GLY A 123 -11.10 -31.51 -21.81
CA GLY A 123 -11.14 -30.03 -21.80
C GLY A 123 -9.95 -29.41 -21.05
N ILE A 124 -9.57 -29.97 -19.90
CA ILE A 124 -8.40 -29.51 -19.13
C ILE A 124 -7.10 -29.76 -19.90
N ILE A 125 -6.96 -30.94 -20.55
CA ILE A 125 -5.77 -31.26 -21.35
C ILE A 125 -5.67 -30.32 -22.55
N ILE A 126 -6.76 -30.08 -23.28
CA ILE A 126 -6.79 -29.15 -24.43
C ILE A 126 -6.48 -27.71 -23.97
N GLY A 127 -7.08 -27.27 -22.87
CA GLY A 127 -6.83 -25.94 -22.29
C GLY A 127 -5.37 -25.75 -21.89
N ALA A 128 -4.78 -26.74 -21.21
CA ALA A 128 -3.36 -26.72 -20.84
C ALA A 128 -2.44 -26.73 -22.08
N PHE A 129 -2.81 -27.48 -23.13
CA PHE A 129 -2.04 -27.55 -24.37
C PHE A 129 -2.10 -26.24 -25.17
N GLN A 130 -3.27 -25.59 -25.23
CA GLN A 130 -3.42 -24.26 -25.84
C GLN A 130 -2.65 -23.19 -25.06
N PHE A 131 -2.67 -23.22 -23.73
CA PHE A 131 -1.94 -22.24 -22.92
C PHE A 131 -0.42 -22.43 -22.96
N SER A 132 0.07 -23.66 -23.10
CA SER A 132 1.51 -23.94 -23.23
C SER A 132 2.08 -23.52 -24.59
N HIS A 133 1.23 -23.35 -25.60
CA HIS A 133 1.61 -22.80 -26.91
C HIS A 133 1.28 -21.31 -27.05
N ALA A 134 0.86 -20.64 -25.97
CA ALA A 134 0.75 -19.19 -25.99
C ALA A 134 2.13 -18.64 -26.39
N PRO A 135 2.23 -17.94 -27.54
CA PRO A 135 3.49 -17.37 -27.97
C PRO A 135 3.98 -16.50 -26.82
N LYS A 136 5.27 -16.63 -26.47
CA LYS A 136 5.92 -15.67 -25.58
C LYS A 136 5.72 -14.32 -26.25
N MET A 137 4.68 -13.60 -25.83
CA MET A 137 4.53 -12.21 -26.18
C MET A 137 5.68 -11.55 -25.45
N ILE A 138 6.77 -11.38 -26.19
CA ILE A 138 7.79 -10.41 -25.86
C ILE A 138 7.00 -9.11 -25.92
N VAL A 139 6.45 -8.71 -24.77
CA VAL A 139 5.95 -7.37 -24.57
C VAL A 139 7.22 -6.53 -24.62
N GLU A 140 7.61 -6.20 -25.84
CA GLU A 140 8.58 -5.17 -26.14
C GLU A 140 7.89 -3.90 -25.68
N LYS A 141 8.00 -3.65 -24.36
CA LYS A 141 7.39 -2.51 -23.69
C LYS A 141 7.99 -1.33 -24.43
N PRO A 142 7.22 -0.64 -25.31
CA PRO A 142 7.78 0.44 -26.09
C PRO A 142 8.42 1.37 -25.08
N ALA A 143 9.63 1.85 -25.38
CA ALA A 143 10.37 2.76 -24.51
C ALA A 143 9.48 3.98 -24.25
N GLU A 144 8.65 3.85 -23.22
CA GLU A 144 7.69 4.82 -22.79
C GLU A 144 8.59 5.92 -22.26
N LYS A 145 8.67 7.00 -23.04
CA LYS A 145 9.42 8.19 -22.65
C LYS A 145 8.91 8.52 -21.27
N VAL A 146 9.74 8.26 -20.26
CA VAL A 146 9.45 8.56 -18.87
C VAL A 146 9.45 10.08 -18.80
N VAL A 147 8.30 10.66 -19.11
CA VAL A 147 8.00 12.04 -18.78
C VAL A 147 8.07 12.04 -17.27
N LEU A 148 9.13 12.64 -16.74
CA LEU A 148 9.34 12.87 -15.33
C LEU A 148 8.20 13.78 -14.86
N THR A 149 7.08 13.14 -14.52
CA THR A 149 5.97 13.76 -13.82
C THR A 149 6.52 14.35 -12.55
N SER A 150 6.08 15.56 -12.21
CA SER A 150 6.58 16.25 -11.03
C SER A 150 6.35 15.37 -9.79
N PRO A 151 7.23 15.45 -8.77
CA PRO A 151 7.06 14.68 -7.53
C PRO A 151 5.68 14.85 -6.90
N THR A 152 5.08 16.04 -7.03
CA THR A 152 3.73 16.34 -6.55
C THR A 152 2.65 15.60 -7.33
N GLU A 153 2.77 15.47 -8.65
CA GLU A 153 1.81 14.72 -9.48
C GLU A 153 1.87 13.21 -9.21
N ARG A 154 3.08 12.68 -8.94
CA ARG A 154 3.24 11.28 -8.53
C ARG A 154 2.59 11.02 -7.18
N LEU A 155 2.78 11.93 -6.24
CA LEU A 155 2.20 11.84 -4.91
C LEU A 155 0.66 11.89 -4.97
N GLU A 156 0.11 12.80 -5.77
CA GLU A 156 -1.33 12.91 -6.00
C GLU A 156 -1.92 11.62 -6.60
N LYS A 157 -1.27 11.05 -7.62
CA LYS A 157 -1.68 9.76 -8.20
C LYS A 157 -1.66 8.62 -7.17
N HIS A 158 -0.68 8.61 -6.27
CA HIS A 158 -0.63 7.63 -5.19
C HIS A 158 -1.76 7.82 -4.18
N PHE A 159 -2.05 9.06 -3.77
CA PHE A 159 -3.18 9.37 -2.90
C PHE A 159 -4.52 8.95 -3.52
N GLN A 160 -4.74 9.23 -4.80
CA GLN A 160 -5.93 8.79 -5.53
C GLN A 160 -6.02 7.26 -5.59
N ALA A 161 -4.92 6.57 -5.92
CA ALA A 161 -4.92 5.11 -5.97
C ALA A 161 -5.22 4.47 -4.60
N GLU A 162 -4.75 5.09 -3.51
CA GLU A 162 -5.01 4.62 -2.15
C GLU A 162 -6.47 4.82 -1.74
N SER A 163 -7.08 5.96 -2.08
CA SER A 163 -8.50 6.20 -1.78
C SER A 163 -9.42 5.25 -2.55
N TYR A 164 -9.11 4.91 -3.81
CA TYR A 164 -9.84 3.87 -4.55
C TYR A 164 -9.72 2.48 -3.89
N ARG A 165 -8.52 2.10 -3.42
CA ARG A 165 -8.34 0.82 -2.70
C ARG A 165 -9.12 0.77 -1.39
N GLN A 166 -9.15 1.87 -0.65
CA GLN A 166 -9.95 1.95 0.57
C GLN A 166 -11.45 1.85 0.27
N LEU A 167 -11.94 2.48 -0.80
CA LEU A 167 -13.33 2.35 -1.25
C LEU A 167 -13.64 0.91 -1.64
N GLU A 168 -12.77 0.27 -2.41
CA GLU A 168 -12.90 -1.15 -2.78
C GLU A 168 -12.96 -2.05 -1.54
N ASN A 169 -12.09 -1.83 -0.56
CA ASN A 169 -12.10 -2.56 0.71
C ASN A 169 -13.40 -2.35 1.49
N ALA A 170 -13.97 -1.15 1.50
CA ALA A 170 -15.27 -0.88 2.12
C ALA A 170 -16.39 -1.68 1.42
N LEU A 171 -16.38 -1.70 0.08
CA LEU A 171 -17.35 -2.46 -0.71
C LEU A 171 -17.20 -3.97 -0.49
N LEU A 172 -15.98 -4.50 -0.46
CA LEU A 172 -15.72 -5.91 -0.15
C LEU A 172 -16.18 -6.27 1.26
N THR A 173 -15.88 -5.43 2.25
CA THR A 173 -16.34 -5.62 3.63
C THR A 173 -17.87 -5.70 3.70
N ARG A 174 -18.56 -4.86 2.94
CA ARG A 174 -20.03 -4.88 2.86
C ARG A 174 -20.57 -6.11 2.12
N TYR A 175 -20.14 -6.33 0.89
CA TYR A 175 -20.78 -7.32 0.00
C TYR A 175 -20.27 -8.75 0.21
N VAL A 176 -19.03 -8.91 0.66
CA VAL A 176 -18.41 -10.22 0.88
C VAL A 176 -18.51 -10.64 2.34
N ALA A 177 -18.14 -9.76 3.27
CA ALA A 177 -18.16 -10.10 4.71
C ALA A 177 -19.54 -9.83 5.36
N GLY A 178 -20.41 -9.03 4.74
CA GLY A 178 -21.70 -8.67 5.33
C GLY A 178 -21.61 -7.73 6.53
N ASP A 179 -20.44 -7.15 6.78
CA ASP A 179 -20.18 -6.27 7.93
C ASP A 179 -20.45 -4.81 7.56
N GLU A 180 -21.72 -4.42 7.66
CA GLU A 180 -22.19 -3.09 7.25
C GLU A 180 -21.66 -1.96 8.14
N LEU A 181 -21.49 -2.21 9.44
CA LEU A 181 -20.98 -1.21 10.39
C LEU A 181 -19.54 -0.84 10.06
N ARG A 182 -18.69 -1.86 9.85
CA ARG A 182 -17.30 -1.64 9.48
C ARG A 182 -17.15 -1.01 8.10
N ALA A 183 -17.98 -1.40 7.14
CA ALA A 183 -18.01 -0.73 5.84
C ALA A 183 -18.39 0.75 5.96
N MET A 184 -19.37 1.09 6.82
CA MET A 184 -19.78 2.46 7.07
C MET A 184 -18.68 3.28 7.76
N GLU A 185 -17.94 2.70 8.69
CA GLU A 185 -16.79 3.34 9.34
C GLU A 185 -15.70 3.70 8.31
N ILE A 186 -15.35 2.77 7.42
CA ILE A 186 -14.36 3.02 6.37
C ILE A 186 -14.85 4.13 5.42
N LEU A 187 -16.13 4.12 5.04
CA LEU A 187 -16.73 5.16 4.20
C LEU A 187 -16.77 6.53 4.87
N ASN A 188 -17.02 6.60 6.19
CA ASN A 188 -17.00 7.86 6.94
C ASN A 188 -15.58 8.45 6.94
N ARG A 189 -14.57 7.64 7.29
CA ARG A 189 -13.17 8.07 7.28
C ARG A 189 -12.72 8.53 5.89
N LEU A 190 -13.08 7.78 4.84
CA LEU A 190 -12.81 8.16 3.45
C LEU A 190 -13.40 9.52 3.08
N SER A 191 -14.61 9.81 3.58
CA SER A 191 -15.30 11.09 3.34
C SER A 191 -14.63 12.26 4.05
N ASP A 192 -13.94 12.02 5.17
CA ASP A 192 -13.28 13.05 5.96
C ASP A 192 -11.85 13.31 5.46
N GLU A 193 -11.16 12.27 4.97
CA GLU A 193 -9.74 12.32 4.57
C GLU A 193 -9.51 12.68 3.09
N ASN A 194 -10.49 12.47 2.20
CA ASN A 194 -10.29 12.74 0.77
C ASN A 194 -10.87 14.09 0.31
N PRO A 195 -10.04 14.99 -0.26
CA PRO A 195 -10.51 16.23 -0.86
C PRO A 195 -11.08 16.06 -2.28
N ASP A 196 -10.95 14.87 -2.89
CA ASP A 196 -11.42 14.63 -4.25
C ASP A 196 -12.96 14.63 -4.32
N PRO A 197 -13.59 15.57 -5.06
CA PRO A 197 -15.04 15.63 -5.21
C PRO A 197 -15.62 14.39 -5.88
N GLN A 198 -14.89 13.73 -6.78
CA GLN A 198 -15.38 12.52 -7.45
C GLN A 198 -15.48 11.37 -6.45
N MET A 199 -14.41 11.09 -5.70
CA MET A 199 -14.42 10.11 -4.60
C MET A 199 -15.53 10.40 -3.57
N THR A 200 -15.65 11.66 -3.17
CA THR A 200 -16.68 12.10 -2.20
C THR A 200 -18.09 11.78 -2.69
N SER A 201 -18.38 12.00 -3.98
CA SER A 201 -19.69 11.67 -4.57
C SER A 201 -19.98 10.16 -4.58
N MET A 202 -18.97 9.34 -4.85
CA MET A 202 -19.09 7.87 -4.84
C MET A 202 -19.33 7.36 -3.42
N VAL A 203 -18.58 7.85 -2.45
CA VAL A 203 -18.73 7.53 -1.02
C VAL A 203 -20.12 7.94 -0.52
N ALA A 204 -20.59 9.14 -0.87
CA ALA A 204 -21.92 9.62 -0.49
C ALA A 204 -23.05 8.75 -1.05
N ASN A 205 -22.93 8.31 -2.31
CA ASN A 205 -23.89 7.40 -2.94
C ASN A 205 -23.94 6.03 -2.22
N GLU A 206 -22.79 5.48 -1.82
CA GLU A 206 -22.77 4.20 -1.11
C GLU A 206 -23.28 4.33 0.34
N ARG A 207 -23.00 5.44 1.02
CA ARG A 207 -23.54 5.75 2.34
C ARG A 207 -25.07 5.88 2.33
N SER A 208 -25.65 6.50 1.30
CA SER A 208 -27.12 6.64 1.19
C SER A 208 -27.80 5.28 1.02
N LYS A 209 -27.21 4.38 0.22
CA LYS A 209 -27.71 3.00 0.05
C LYS A 209 -27.68 2.22 1.37
N LEU A 210 -26.67 2.42 2.22
CA LEU A 210 -26.58 1.78 3.54
C LEU A 210 -27.63 2.30 4.53
N LYS A 211 -27.88 3.62 4.53
CA LYS A 211 -28.90 4.23 5.39
C LYS A 211 -30.31 3.74 5.07
N LEU A 212 -30.66 3.71 3.78
CA LEU A 212 -31.96 3.20 3.30
C LEU A 212 -32.21 1.75 3.71
N LYS A 213 -31.18 0.89 3.70
CA LYS A 213 -31.31 -0.52 4.07
C LYS A 213 -31.53 -0.71 5.57
N ASN A 214 -30.89 0.13 6.39
CA ASN A 214 -30.96 0.03 7.85
C ASN A 214 -32.15 0.80 8.47
N GLY A 215 -32.95 1.49 7.65
CA GLY A 215 -34.09 2.27 8.14
C GLY A 215 -33.70 3.47 9.00
N ILE A 216 -32.49 4.00 8.77
CA ILE A 216 -31.92 5.17 9.46
C ILE A 216 -31.93 6.37 8.53
#